data_AF-X0UYH1-F1
#
_entry.id   AF-X0UYH1-F1
#
_cell.length_a   1.000
_cell.length_b   1.000
_cell.length_c   1.000
_cell.angle_alpha   90.00
_cell.angle_beta   90.00
_cell.angle_gamma   90.00
#
_symmetry.space_group_name_H-M   'P 1'
#
loop_
_entity.id
_entity.type
_entity.pdbx_description
1 polymer ?
#
loop_
_entity_poly.entity_id
_entity_poly.type
_entity_poly.pdbx_seq_one_letter_code
_entity_poly.pdbx_strand_id
1 'polypeptide(L)' 'MVEKKGVEKKYSIGVDLGGTKIVSAIVNCQGKIVNSLKVPTLAERGKEVTIKRIIETIHKNIIQTTIA' A
#
# COMPACT_ATOMS: atom_id res chain seq x y z
N MET A 1 -22.27 21.64 23.32
CA MET A 1 -21.16 21.68 22.33
C MET A 1 -20.53 20.30 22.32
N VAL A 2 -20.75 19.50 21.27
CA VAL A 2 -20.14 18.17 21.17
C VAL A 2 -18.80 18.33 20.49
N GLU A 3 -17.73 17.97 21.18
CA GLU A 3 -16.37 17.93 20.68
C GLU A 3 -16.32 17.11 19.39
N LYS A 4 -15.96 17.73 18.26
CA LYS A 4 -15.56 16.99 17.07
C LYS A 4 -14.24 16.30 17.40
N LYS A 5 -14.29 15.06 17.90
CA LYS A 5 -13.16 14.13 17.83
C LYS A 5 -12.67 14.18 16.39
N GLY A 6 -11.48 14.74 16.16
CA GLY A 6 -10.86 14.78 14.85
C GLY A 6 -10.92 13.37 14.28
N VAL A 7 -11.55 13.22 13.11
CA VAL A 7 -11.61 11.93 12.43
C VAL A 7 -10.16 11.55 12.16
N GLU A 8 -9.63 10.62 12.96
CA GLU A 8 -8.34 10.01 12.70
C GLU A 8 -8.38 9.56 11.24
N LYS A 9 -7.48 10.07 10.40
CA LYS A 9 -7.48 9.75 8.97
C LYS A 9 -7.13 8.27 8.84
N LYS A 10 -8.17 7.42 8.82
CA LYS A 10 -8.03 5.98 8.69
C LYS A 10 -7.72 5.65 7.24
N TYR A 11 -6.60 4.95 7.07
CA TYR A 11 -6.16 4.42 5.79
C TYR A 11 -6.14 2.90 5.84
N SER A 12 -6.25 2.28 4.68
CA SER A 12 -6.02 0.86 4.49
C SER A 12 -5.08 0.67 3.31
N ILE A 13 -4.27 -0.38 3.34
CA ILE A 13 -3.37 -0.72 2.24
C ILE A 13 -3.72 -2.12 1.73
N GLY A 14 -4.04 -2.20 0.44
CA GLY A 14 -4.20 -3.46 -0.28
C GLY A 14 -2.91 -3.83 -0.99
N VAL A 15 -2.63 -5.14 -1.09
CA VAL A 15 -1.56 -5.68 -1.92
C VAL A 15 -2.12 -6.80 -2.78
N ASP A 16 -1.93 -6.68 -4.09
CA ASP A 16 -2.21 -7.71 -5.09
C ASP A 16 -0.88 -8.33 -5.56
N LEU A 17 -0.74 -9.63 -5.35
CA LEU A 17 0.44 -10.42 -5.71
C LEU A 17 0.12 -11.24 -6.97
N GLY A 18 0.57 -10.78 -8.12
CA GLY A 18 0.59 -11.55 -9.35
C GLY A 18 1.95 -12.25 -9.57
N GLY A 19 2.00 -13.18 -10.53
CA GLY A 19 3.24 -13.86 -10.89
C GLY A 19 4.33 -12.94 -11.45
N THR A 20 3.94 -11.84 -12.10
CA THR A 20 4.88 -10.89 -12.75
C THR A 20 4.94 -9.52 -12.08
N LYS A 21 3.87 -9.11 -11.40
CA LYS A 21 3.75 -7.79 -10.77
C LYS A 21 3.15 -7.88 -9.37
N ILE A 22 3.66 -7.04 -8.48
CA ILE A 22 3.04 -6.71 -7.20
C ILE A 22 2.46 -5.30 -7.32
N VAL A 23 1.20 -5.13 -6.93
CA VAL A 23 0.53 -3.83 -6.85
C VAL A 23 0.16 -3.56 -5.41
N SER A 24 0.46 -2.36 -4.91
CA SER A 24 0.00 -1.88 -3.62
C SER A 24 -0.83 -0.61 -3.81
N ALA A 25 -1.94 -0.49 -3.11
CA ALA A 25 -2.78 0.72 -3.13
C ALA A 25 -3.18 1.11 -1.71
N ILE A 26 -3.01 2.39 -1.38
CA ILE A 26 -3.47 2.98 -0.13
C ILE A 26 -4.81 3.66 -0.41
N VAL A 27 -5.81 3.34 0.39
CA VAL A 27 -7.17 3.91 0.30
C VAL A 27 -7.53 4.64 1.59
N ASN A 28 -8.31 5.70 1.48
CA ASN A 28 -8.89 6.38 2.63
C ASN A 28 -10.23 5.72 3.06
N CYS A 29 -10.82 6.21 4.15
CA CYS A 29 -12.11 5.73 4.66
C CYS A 29 -13.31 5.89 3.71
N GLN A 30 -13.17 6.68 2.64
CA GLN A 30 -14.19 6.84 1.59
C GLN A 30 -13.97 5.85 0.43
N GLY A 31 -12.99 4.95 0.53
CA GLY A 31 -12.61 4.01 -0.52
C GLY A 31 -11.84 4.66 -1.68
N LYS A 32 -11.41 5.91 -1.56
CA LYS A 32 -10.63 6.59 -2.59
C LYS A 32 -9.16 6.18 -2.50
N ILE A 33 -8.57 5.80 -3.63
CA ILE A 33 -7.13 5.56 -3.74
C ILE A 33 -6.38 6.89 -3.55
N VAL A 34 -5.51 6.90 -2.54
CA VAL A 34 -4.63 8.02 -2.18
C VAL A 34 -3.28 7.88 -2.88
N ASN A 35 -2.76 6.65 -2.95
CA ASN A 35 -1.54 6.34 -3.68
C ASN A 35 -1.55 4.88 -4.15
N SER A 36 -0.79 4.59 -5.20
CA SER A 36 -0.56 3.22 -5.66
C SER A 36 0.83 3.04 -6.22
N LEU A 37 1.40 1.85 -6.02
CA LEU A 37 2.72 1.47 -6.49
C LEU A 37 2.67 0.10 -7.15
N LYS A 38 3.29 -0.02 -8.34
CA LYS A 38 3.40 -1.28 -9.09
C LYS A 38 4.87 -1.60 -9.33
N VAL A 39 5.29 -2.81 -8.96
CA VAL A 39 6.68 -3.29 -9.14
C VAL A 39 6.70 -4.71 -9.73
N PRO A 40 7.81 -5.17 -10.33
CA PRO A 40 7.99 -6.58 -10.68
C PRO A 40 7.97 -7.49 -9.45
N THR A 41 7.35 -8.68 -9.54
CA THR A 41 7.33 -9.68 -8.46
C THR A 41 8.69 -10.34 -8.28
N LEU A 42 9.35 -10.70 -9.39
CA LEU A 42 10.58 -11.50 -9.42
C LEU A 42 10.38 -12.89 -8.79
N ALA A 43 9.25 -13.54 -9.11
CA ALA A 43 8.87 -14.83 -8.53
C ALA A 43 9.89 -15.94 -8.83
N GLU A 44 10.59 -15.84 -9.96
CA GLU A 44 11.67 -16.76 -10.35
C GLU A 44 12.85 -16.76 -9.36
N ARG A 45 12.97 -15.73 -8.51
CA ARG A 45 14.00 -15.62 -7.48
C ARG A 45 13.59 -16.24 -6.14
N GLY A 46 12.43 -16.90 -6.11
CA GLY A 46 11.95 -17.66 -4.96
C GLY A 46 11.10 -16.87 -3.97
N LYS A 47 10.56 -17.61 -3.00
CA LYS A 47 9.58 -17.10 -2.01
C LYS A 47 10.12 -15.95 -1.16
N GLU A 48 11.36 -16.04 -0.69
CA GLU A 48 11.93 -15.05 0.24
C GLU A 48 12.10 -13.69 -0.44
N VAL A 49 12.54 -13.69 -1.70
CA VAL A 49 12.63 -12.47 -2.50
C VAL A 49 11.25 -11.87 -2.73
N THR A 50 10.26 -12.72 -3.01
CA THR A 50 8.86 -12.27 -3.20
C THR A 50 8.30 -11.63 -1.93
N ILE A 51 8.47 -12.25 -0.77
CA ILE A 51 8.03 -11.70 0.52
C ILE A 51 8.73 -10.37 0.80
N LYS A 52 10.05 -10.29 0.60
CA LYS A 52 10.81 -9.05 0.74
C LYS A 52 10.28 -7.96 -0.20
N ARG A 53 9.96 -8.30 -1.45
CA ARG A 53 9.38 -7.36 -2.42
C ARG A 53 8.03 -6.82 -1.96
N ILE A 54 7.16 -7.65 -1.38
CA ILE A 54 5.86 -7.21 -0.83
C ILE A 54 6.10 -6.15 0.25
N ILE A 55 6.96 -6.45 1.23
CA ILE A 55 7.29 -5.54 2.34
C ILE A 55 7.89 -4.23 1.81
N GLU A 56 8.86 -4.30 0.91
CA GLU A 56 9.47 -3.12 0.28
C GLU A 56 8.43 -2.26 -0.46
N THR A 57 7.49 -2.89 -1.15
CA THR A 57 6.46 -2.19 -1.93
C THR A 57 5.50 -1.45 -0.99
N ILE A 58 5.10 -2.07 0.11
CA ILE A 58 4.28 -1.43 1.15
C ILE A 58 5.01 -0.21 1.71
N HIS A 59 6.25 -0.37 2.18
CA HIS A 59 7.02 0.74 2.77
C HIS A 59 7.26 1.87 1.78
N LYS A 60 7.62 1.55 0.53
CA LYS A 60 7.82 2.56 -0.52
C LYS A 60 6.54 3.33 -0.82
N ASN A 61 5.40 2.63 -0.92
CA ASN A 61 4.12 3.27 -1.18
C ASN A 61 3.75 4.24 -0.04
N ILE A 62 3.97 3.85 1.22
CA ILE A 62 3.75 4.72 2.39
C ILE A 62 4.64 5.98 2.31
N ILE A 63 5.94 5.83 2.08
CA ILE A 63 6.89 6.96 2.01
C ILE A 63 6.56 7.92 0.86
N GLN A 64 6.14 7.40 -0.29
CA GLN A 64 5.80 8.21 -1.47
C GLN A 64 4.44 8.90 -1.33
N THR A 65 3.61 8.49 -0.37
CA THR A 65 2.29 9.08 -0.18
C THR A 65 2.42 10.44 0.48
N THR A 66 1.99 11.49 -0.21
CA THR A 66 1.78 12.80 0.41
C THR A 66 0.37 12.85 0.99
N ILE A 67 0.25 12.83 2.31
CA ILE A 67 -1.03 13.00 2.99
C ILE A 67 -1.26 14.51 3.18
N ALA A 68 -2.16 15.10 2.38
CA ALA A 68 -2.73 16.42 2.64
C ALA A 68 -3.82 16.32 3.73
#